data_AF-A0A0G0JSF2-F1
#
_entry.id   AF-A0A0G0JSF2-F1
#
_cell.length_a   1.000
_cell.length_b   1.000
_cell.length_c   1.000
_cell.angle_alpha   90.00
_cell.angle_beta   90.00
_cell.angle_gamma   90.00
#
_symmetry.space_group_name_H-M   'P 1'
#
loop_
_entity.id
_entity.type
_entity.pdbx_description
1 polymer ?
#
loop_
_entity_poly.entity_id
_entity_poly.type
_entity_poly.pdbx_seq_one_letter_code
_entity_poly.pdbx_strand_id
1 'polypeptide(L)'
;MDMPHLPEVPHIPKLSPTQIFLIIFIFLLITIPSTTFLLSLRFRAAQDTKKTNKNNGPVTSLKEVPKDSPLKGLTDAAKDKTDSDSPNSSPTSELKLFPTMNFKIKIEGRPDGKHGAKLFVGLAADEATSSPKYLLSFSVNVPDTGEYQGLSLAGLDANSYYTAYLKGPAQIATSSSFMVKPTVNDLSIDGPLNLITGDLNEDNVVNEADLTVAKNSLGLSPGNSKWNANADFNLDNIVNNYDLSLIRKNNGKIGASGVWYSKPSVATSSGGLNQNVGSPGDGYWLWVPKF
;
A
#
# COMPACT_ATOMS: atom_id res chain seq x y z
N MET A 1 -81.09 37.14 -31.03
CA MET A 1 -79.81 37.83 -30.83
C MET A 1 -78.98 36.95 -29.92
N ASP A 2 -78.23 36.03 -30.50
CA ASP A 2 -77.32 35.14 -29.79
C ASP A 2 -76.14 35.94 -29.26
N MET A 3 -75.88 35.83 -27.96
CA MET A 3 -74.64 36.32 -27.36
C MET A 3 -73.57 35.21 -27.39
N PRO A 4 -72.32 35.52 -27.77
CA PRO A 4 -71.27 34.53 -27.88
C PRO A 4 -70.75 34.08 -26.52
N HIS A 5 -70.60 32.76 -26.36
CA HIS A 5 -69.99 32.10 -25.21
C HIS A 5 -68.49 32.39 -25.19
N LEU A 6 -68.00 33.07 -24.16
CA LEU A 6 -66.56 33.25 -23.93
C LEU A 6 -65.93 31.93 -23.43
N PRO A 7 -64.71 31.57 -23.87
CA PRO A 7 -64.01 30.39 -23.40
C PRO A 7 -63.45 30.58 -21.99
N GLU A 8 -63.55 29.51 -21.20
CA GLU A 8 -63.08 29.42 -19.81
C GLU A 8 -61.54 29.47 -19.75
N VAL A 9 -61.00 30.33 -18.87
CA VAL A 9 -59.54 30.51 -18.72
C VAL A 9 -58.97 29.35 -17.89
N PRO A 10 -57.90 28.67 -18.34
CA PRO A 10 -57.34 27.54 -17.60
C PRO A 10 -56.76 27.97 -16.26
N HIS A 11 -57.17 27.26 -15.20
CA HIS A 11 -56.71 27.47 -13.84
C HIS A 11 -55.22 27.09 -13.71
N ILE A 12 -54.36 28.08 -13.52
CA ILE A 12 -52.94 27.84 -13.18
C ILE A 12 -52.88 27.52 -11.67
N PRO A 13 -52.41 26.32 -11.27
CA PRO A 13 -52.26 26.00 -9.85
C PRO A 13 -51.20 26.90 -9.23
N LYS A 14 -51.55 27.57 -8.12
CA LYS A 14 -50.59 28.34 -7.33
C LYS A 14 -49.70 27.38 -6.56
N LEU A 15 -48.45 27.23 -6.99
CA LEU A 15 -47.44 26.45 -6.27
C LEU A 15 -47.06 27.16 -4.96
N SER A 16 -46.97 26.40 -3.88
CA SER A 16 -46.48 26.90 -2.60
C SER A 16 -44.95 27.12 -2.63
N PRO A 17 -44.40 28.04 -1.81
CA PRO A 17 -42.95 28.30 -1.78
C PRO A 17 -42.11 27.04 -1.54
N THR A 18 -42.62 26.10 -0.73
CA THR A 18 -41.98 24.81 -0.45
C THR A 18 -41.94 23.88 -1.67
N GLN A 19 -42.98 23.88 -2.51
CA GLN A 19 -42.98 23.11 -3.76
C GLN A 19 -42.03 23.72 -4.81
N ILE A 20 -41.89 25.05 -4.84
CA ILE A 20 -40.94 25.73 -5.72
C ILE A 20 -39.50 25.36 -5.34
N PHE A 21 -39.18 25.36 -4.03
CA PHE A 21 -37.86 24.93 -3.55
C PHE A 21 -37.56 23.47 -3.89
N LEU A 22 -38.54 22.57 -3.75
CA LEU A 22 -38.37 21.16 -4.08
C LEU A 22 -38.10 20.94 -5.57
N ILE A 23 -38.82 21.66 -6.44
CA ILE A 23 -38.64 21.57 -7.90
C ILE A 23 -37.26 22.12 -8.32
N ILE A 24 -36.81 23.24 -7.74
CA ILE A 24 -35.48 23.81 -8.01
C ILE A 24 -34.38 22.85 -7.55
N PHE A 25 -34.53 22.23 -6.37
CA PHE A 25 -33.55 21.28 -5.84
C PHE A 25 -33.43 20.00 -6.69
N ILE A 26 -34.55 19.49 -7.20
CA ILE A 26 -34.57 18.35 -8.13
C ILE A 26 -33.91 18.73 -9.47
N PHE A 27 -34.17 19.92 -10.00
CA PHE A 27 -33.53 20.40 -11.24
C PHE A 27 -32.01 20.60 -11.08
N LEU A 28 -31.56 21.02 -9.90
CA LEU A 28 -30.14 21.18 -9.56
C LEU A 28 -29.41 19.82 -9.46
N LEU A 29 -30.08 18.78 -8.98
CA LEU A 29 -29.51 17.43 -8.87
C LEU A 29 -29.40 16.71 -10.22
N ILE A 30 -30.28 17.03 -11.18
CA ILE A 30 -30.28 16.39 -12.51
C ILE A 30 -29.30 17.09 -13.48
N THR A 31 -28.89 18.33 -13.21
CA THR A 31 -27.97 19.10 -14.06
C THR A 31 -26.48 18.88 -13.76
N ILE A 32 -26.14 18.10 -12.73
CA ILE A 32 -24.76 17.70 -12.41
C ILE A 32 -24.65 16.18 -12.62
N PRO A 33 -24.65 15.68 -13.87
CA PRO A 33 -23.36 15.24 -14.43
C PRO A 33 -23.34 15.15 -15.98
N SER A 34 -22.68 16.07 -16.71
CA SER A 34 -22.34 15.86 -18.15
C SER A 34 -21.36 16.89 -18.78
N THR A 35 -20.37 17.44 -18.07
CA THR A 35 -19.41 18.39 -18.71
C THR A 35 -17.92 18.07 -18.52
N THR A 36 -17.55 17.00 -17.82
CA THR A 36 -16.14 16.70 -17.54
C THR A 36 -15.47 15.73 -18.53
N PHE A 37 -16.20 15.18 -19.51
CA PHE A 37 -15.65 14.10 -20.36
C PHE A 37 -15.03 14.55 -21.69
N LEU A 38 -15.25 15.79 -22.16
CA LEU A 38 -14.76 16.23 -23.48
C LEU A 38 -13.41 16.98 -23.46
N LEU A 39 -12.86 17.30 -22.29
CA LEU A 39 -11.58 18.03 -22.20
C LEU A 39 -10.35 17.10 -22.18
N SER A 40 -10.50 15.82 -21.83
CA SER A 40 -9.38 14.86 -21.71
C SER A 40 -8.84 14.36 -23.06
N LEU A 41 -9.63 14.42 -24.14
CA LEU A 41 -9.23 13.94 -25.47
C LEU A 41 -8.36 14.94 -26.24
N ARG A 42 -8.42 16.25 -25.92
CA ARG A 42 -7.61 17.28 -26.60
C ARG A 42 -6.20 17.40 -26.02
N PHE A 43 -5.97 17.00 -24.76
CA PHE A 43 -4.63 17.01 -24.16
C PHE A 43 -3.77 15.79 -24.51
N ARG A 44 -4.39 14.66 -24.90
CA ARG A 44 -3.65 13.46 -25.36
C ARG A 44 -3.05 13.61 -26.76
N ALA A 45 -3.58 14.47 -27.62
CA ALA A 45 -3.05 14.69 -28.97
C ALA A 45 -1.92 15.73 -29.06
N ALA A 46 -1.59 16.41 -27.96
CA ALA A 46 -0.61 17.51 -27.95
C ALA A 46 0.75 17.15 -27.29
N GLN A 47 0.90 15.94 -26.74
CA GLN A 47 2.16 15.53 -26.08
C GLN A 47 3.01 14.53 -26.88
N ASP A 48 2.52 14.01 -28.01
CA ASP A 48 3.26 13.04 -28.84
C ASP A 48 4.26 13.67 -29.83
N THR A 49 4.47 14.99 -29.79
CA THR A 49 5.49 15.64 -30.62
C THR A 49 6.34 16.60 -29.79
N LYS A 50 7.24 16.05 -28.97
CA LYS A 50 8.60 16.60 -28.67
C LYS A 50 9.21 15.85 -27.47
N LYS A 51 10.08 14.89 -27.76
CA LYS A 51 11.50 14.86 -27.32
C LYS A 51 12.16 13.54 -27.70
N THR A 52 12.87 13.59 -28.80
CA THR A 52 14.05 12.79 -29.10
C THR A 52 15.15 13.11 -28.07
N ASN A 53 15.76 12.10 -27.45
CA ASN A 53 17.16 11.70 -27.63
C ASN A 53 17.87 11.21 -26.35
N LYS A 54 18.70 10.18 -26.57
CA LYS A 54 19.77 9.57 -25.74
C LYS A 54 19.44 8.54 -24.64
N ASN A 55 19.52 7.28 -25.09
CA ASN A 55 20.04 6.08 -24.45
C ASN A 55 20.91 6.29 -23.21
N ASN A 56 20.67 5.46 -22.18
CA ASN A 56 21.66 4.70 -21.39
C ASN A 56 20.93 3.79 -20.38
N GLY A 57 20.51 2.61 -20.82
CA GLY A 57 20.12 1.52 -19.92
C GLY A 57 21.36 0.72 -19.51
N PRO A 58 21.43 0.14 -18.29
CA PRO A 58 22.51 -0.75 -17.93
C PRO A 58 22.37 -2.07 -18.71
N VAL A 59 23.31 -2.31 -19.61
CA VAL A 59 23.51 -3.61 -20.29
C VAL A 59 24.23 -4.53 -19.30
N THR A 60 23.59 -5.60 -18.86
CA THR A 60 24.28 -6.68 -18.15
C THR A 60 25.03 -7.53 -19.18
N SER A 61 26.31 -7.21 -19.38
CA SER A 61 27.27 -8.11 -20.02
C SER A 61 27.73 -9.15 -18.98
N LEU A 62 27.72 -10.43 -19.36
CA LEU A 62 28.23 -11.52 -18.52
C LEU A 62 29.73 -11.30 -18.26
N LYS A 63 30.08 -11.03 -17.01
CA LYS A 63 31.48 -10.92 -16.57
C LYS A 63 32.03 -12.33 -16.41
N GLU A 64 33.08 -12.66 -17.18
CA GLU A 64 33.84 -13.90 -17.02
C GLU A 64 34.35 -14.07 -15.58
N VAL A 65 34.23 -15.31 -15.08
CA VAL A 65 34.69 -15.73 -13.76
C VAL A 65 36.23 -15.71 -13.71
N PRO A 66 36.86 -15.11 -12.68
CA PRO A 66 38.31 -15.16 -12.48
C PRO A 66 38.86 -16.60 -12.35
N LYS A 67 40.04 -16.85 -12.93
CA LYS A 67 40.64 -18.19 -13.10
C LYS A 67 41.16 -18.88 -11.83
N ASP A 68 41.05 -18.27 -10.65
CA ASP A 68 41.64 -18.81 -9.41
C ASP A 68 40.59 -18.99 -8.29
N SER A 69 39.46 -19.63 -8.61
CA SER A 69 38.48 -20.05 -7.61
C SER A 69 38.70 -21.53 -7.22
N PRO A 70 38.58 -21.94 -5.94
CA PRO A 70 38.92 -23.30 -5.47
C PRO A 70 38.01 -24.42 -5.98
N LEU A 71 37.12 -24.15 -6.93
CA LEU A 71 36.13 -25.08 -7.46
C LEU A 71 36.64 -25.93 -8.63
N LYS A 72 37.96 -26.05 -8.79
CA LYS A 72 38.62 -26.88 -9.82
C LYS A 72 38.81 -28.35 -9.38
N GLY A 73 38.06 -28.80 -8.38
CA GLY A 73 38.04 -30.19 -7.91
C GLY A 73 36.82 -31.00 -8.35
N LEU A 74 35.78 -30.36 -8.92
CA LEU A 74 34.52 -31.01 -9.29
C LEU A 74 34.32 -31.19 -10.80
N THR A 75 35.17 -30.58 -11.63
CA THR A 75 35.09 -30.70 -13.10
C THR A 75 36.06 -31.71 -13.71
N ASP A 76 37.06 -32.18 -12.95
CA ASP A 76 38.08 -33.11 -13.44
C ASP A 76 37.75 -34.59 -13.10
N ALA A 77 36.62 -34.87 -12.43
CA ALA A 77 36.10 -36.22 -12.22
C ALA A 77 35.23 -36.74 -13.39
N ALA A 78 35.15 -36.01 -14.51
CA ALA A 78 34.38 -36.38 -15.69
C ALA A 78 35.25 -36.82 -16.89
N LYS A 79 36.54 -37.11 -16.68
CA LYS A 79 37.42 -37.67 -17.71
C LYS A 79 38.38 -38.71 -17.13
N ASP A 80 37.87 -39.83 -16.63
CA ASP A 80 38.48 -41.14 -16.90
C ASP A 80 37.58 -42.29 -16.43
N LYS A 81 36.97 -43.01 -17.39
CA LYS A 81 36.75 -44.47 -17.43
C LYS A 81 35.58 -44.82 -18.35
N THR A 82 35.95 -45.35 -19.52
CA THR A 82 35.22 -46.40 -20.23
C THR A 82 35.10 -47.62 -19.33
N ASP A 83 33.87 -48.02 -18.96
CA ASP A 83 33.33 -49.37 -19.20
C ASP A 83 31.90 -49.54 -18.65
N SER A 84 31.14 -50.37 -19.36
CA SER A 84 29.77 -50.88 -19.20
C SER A 84 29.13 -50.82 -17.80
N ASP A 85 28.03 -50.05 -17.66
CA ASP A 85 26.67 -50.58 -17.48
C ASP A 85 25.64 -49.46 -17.24
N SER A 86 24.49 -49.60 -17.90
CA SER A 86 23.29 -48.77 -17.73
C SER A 86 22.72 -48.91 -16.32
N PRO A 87 22.28 -47.82 -15.69
CA PRO A 87 20.85 -47.58 -15.70
C PRO A 87 20.49 -46.15 -16.09
N ASN A 88 19.59 -46.07 -17.05
CA ASN A 88 18.85 -44.88 -17.44
C ASN A 88 18.04 -44.31 -16.26
N SER A 89 18.56 -43.28 -15.61
CA SER A 89 17.74 -42.33 -14.86
C SER A 89 18.37 -40.94 -14.96
N SER A 90 18.00 -40.19 -16.00
CA SER A 90 18.20 -38.74 -16.01
C SER A 90 17.41 -38.14 -14.84
N PRO A 91 18.02 -37.42 -13.90
CA PRO A 91 17.25 -36.63 -12.95
C PRO A 91 16.66 -35.46 -13.72
N THR A 92 15.37 -35.56 -14.06
CA THR A 92 14.59 -34.38 -14.40
C THR A 92 14.61 -33.52 -13.14
N SER A 93 15.44 -32.49 -13.13
CA SER A 93 15.41 -31.49 -12.06
C SER A 93 14.10 -30.76 -12.21
N GLU A 94 13.04 -31.29 -11.59
CA GLU A 94 11.77 -30.60 -11.50
C GLU A 94 12.03 -29.26 -10.82
N LEU A 95 11.79 -28.18 -11.56
CA LEU A 95 11.86 -26.83 -11.02
C LEU A 95 10.74 -26.73 -9.99
N LYS A 96 11.05 -27.00 -8.71
CA LYS A 96 10.08 -26.92 -7.62
C LYS A 96 9.71 -25.44 -7.47
N LEU A 97 8.60 -25.04 -8.09
CA LEU A 97 8.07 -23.70 -7.98
C LEU A 97 7.62 -23.52 -6.53
N PHE A 98 8.24 -22.58 -5.81
CA PHE A 98 7.81 -22.23 -4.47
C PHE A 98 6.55 -21.37 -4.56
N PRO A 99 5.63 -21.47 -3.57
CA PRO A 99 4.46 -20.63 -3.54
C PRO A 99 4.87 -19.16 -3.47
N THR A 100 4.17 -18.33 -4.23
CA THR A 100 4.38 -16.88 -4.27
C THR A 100 3.08 -16.13 -4.00
N MET A 101 3.21 -14.87 -3.58
CA MET A 101 2.10 -13.98 -3.30
C MET A 101 2.20 -12.70 -4.13
N ASN A 102 1.06 -12.35 -4.71
CA ASN A 102 0.80 -11.10 -5.40
C ASN A 102 -0.21 -10.31 -4.58
N PHE A 103 -0.10 -8.99 -4.64
CA PHE A 103 -1.08 -8.10 -4.03
C PHE A 103 -1.07 -6.74 -4.73
N LYS A 104 -2.17 -6.04 -4.61
CA LYS A 104 -2.37 -4.66 -5.02
C LYS A 104 -2.81 -3.84 -3.82
N ILE A 105 -2.22 -2.67 -3.64
CA ILE A 105 -2.60 -1.72 -2.58
C ILE A 105 -3.23 -0.47 -3.17
N LYS A 106 -4.07 0.18 -2.36
CA LYS A 106 -4.54 1.54 -2.58
C LYS A 106 -4.31 2.32 -1.29
N ILE A 107 -3.44 3.33 -1.36
CA ILE A 107 -3.16 4.21 -0.22
C ILE A 107 -4.19 5.33 -0.20
N GLU A 108 -4.86 5.51 0.94
CA GLU A 108 -5.84 6.57 1.11
C GLU A 108 -5.21 7.97 0.97
N GLY A 109 -5.89 8.84 0.22
CA GLY A 109 -5.45 10.21 -0.05
C GLY A 109 -4.61 10.34 -1.32
N ARG A 110 -3.94 9.26 -1.76
CA ARG A 110 -3.07 9.28 -2.93
C ARG A 110 -3.86 9.34 -4.25
N PRO A 111 -3.39 10.10 -5.26
CA PRO A 111 -3.92 10.04 -6.62
C PRO A 111 -3.77 8.64 -7.23
N ASP A 112 -4.59 8.34 -8.23
CA ASP A 112 -4.50 7.08 -8.98
C ASP A 112 -3.11 6.95 -9.63
N GLY A 113 -2.52 5.76 -9.53
CA GLY A 113 -1.17 5.50 -10.04
C GLY A 113 -0.05 6.17 -9.23
N LYS A 114 -0.33 6.61 -8.00
CA LYS A 114 0.65 7.15 -7.05
C LYS A 114 0.63 6.41 -5.72
N HIS A 115 0.63 5.08 -5.79
CA HIS A 115 0.59 4.19 -4.63
C HIS A 115 1.96 3.59 -4.28
N GLY A 116 3.04 4.17 -4.80
CA GLY A 116 4.40 3.71 -4.52
C GLY A 116 4.77 3.93 -3.05
N ALA A 117 5.24 2.88 -2.39
CA ALA A 117 5.60 2.92 -0.98
C ALA A 117 6.55 1.79 -0.60
N LYS A 118 7.34 2.01 0.45
CA LYS A 118 8.06 0.93 1.13
C LYS A 118 7.14 0.32 2.17
N LEU A 119 6.79 -0.94 1.98
CA LEU A 119 5.76 -1.64 2.74
C LEU A 119 6.40 -2.73 3.61
N PHE A 120 6.00 -2.78 4.88
CA PHE A 120 6.20 -3.95 5.72
C PHE A 120 5.11 -4.99 5.40
N VAL A 121 5.50 -6.24 5.18
CA VAL A 121 4.58 -7.37 5.00
C VAL A 121 4.94 -8.45 6.01
N GLY A 122 4.06 -8.68 6.99
CA GLY A 122 4.18 -9.74 7.97
C GLY A 122 3.15 -10.84 7.72
N LEU A 123 3.57 -12.10 7.77
CA LEU A 123 2.68 -13.26 7.62
C LEU A 123 2.58 -13.98 8.96
N ALA A 124 1.37 -14.17 9.47
CA ALA A 124 1.11 -14.92 10.69
C ALA A 124 0.20 -16.12 10.40
N ALA A 125 0.30 -17.15 11.22
CA ALA A 125 -0.70 -18.22 11.25
C ALA A 125 -2.03 -17.68 11.77
N ASP A 126 -3.10 -18.38 11.43
CA ASP A 126 -4.45 -18.16 11.95
C ASP A 126 -5.06 -16.80 11.57
N GLU A 127 -6.17 -16.46 12.23
CA GLU A 127 -6.94 -15.25 11.99
C GLU A 127 -6.21 -13.96 12.42
N ALA A 128 -6.75 -12.82 12.01
CA ALA A 128 -6.19 -11.52 12.36
C ALA A 128 -6.23 -11.27 13.89
N THR A 129 -5.11 -10.87 14.49
CA THR A 129 -4.98 -10.59 15.93
C THR A 129 -4.20 -9.30 16.16
N SER A 130 -4.45 -8.65 17.30
CA SER A 130 -3.85 -7.36 17.67
C SER A 130 -2.42 -7.45 18.22
N SER A 131 -1.71 -8.56 18.00
CA SER A 131 -0.29 -8.77 18.35
C SER A 131 0.21 -10.04 17.63
N PRO A 132 0.25 -10.04 16.29
CA PRO A 132 0.55 -11.23 15.54
C PRO A 132 2.02 -11.63 15.71
N LYS A 133 2.27 -12.92 15.89
CA LYS A 133 3.62 -13.49 15.77
C LYS A 133 3.89 -13.79 14.30
N TYR A 134 4.72 -12.95 13.68
CA TYR A 134 5.08 -13.15 12.27
C TYR A 134 5.99 -14.38 12.10
N LEU A 135 5.57 -15.29 11.22
CA LEU A 135 6.36 -16.42 10.74
C LEU A 135 7.35 -15.96 9.66
N LEU A 136 6.90 -15.05 8.80
CA LEU A 136 7.71 -14.41 7.76
C LEU A 136 7.47 -12.90 7.82
N SER A 137 8.52 -12.12 7.55
CA SER A 137 8.43 -10.66 7.49
C SER A 137 9.32 -10.11 6.39
N PHE A 138 8.80 -9.15 5.64
CA PHE A 138 9.47 -8.56 4.49
C PHE A 138 9.38 -7.03 4.52
N SER A 139 10.35 -6.38 3.91
CA SER A 139 10.28 -4.97 3.53
C SER A 139 10.33 -4.91 2.01
N VAL A 140 9.23 -4.53 1.38
CA VAL A 140 9.07 -4.53 -0.08
C VAL A 140 8.90 -3.12 -0.60
N ASN A 141 9.49 -2.82 -1.75
CA ASN A 141 9.24 -1.56 -2.46
C ASN A 141 8.12 -1.81 -3.47
N VAL A 142 6.94 -1.25 -3.21
CA VAL A 142 5.80 -1.31 -4.11
C VAL A 142 5.91 -0.15 -5.11
N PRO A 143 5.78 -0.40 -6.41
CA PRO A 143 5.81 0.65 -7.43
C PRO A 143 4.55 1.55 -7.37
N ASP A 144 4.60 2.66 -8.11
CA ASP A 144 3.52 3.65 -8.24
C ASP A 144 2.15 3.04 -8.62
N THR A 145 2.15 1.91 -9.33
CA THR A 145 0.93 1.17 -9.69
C THR A 145 0.21 0.55 -8.49
N GLY A 146 0.89 0.42 -7.35
CA GLY A 146 0.40 -0.28 -6.16
C GLY A 146 0.47 -1.80 -6.26
N GLU A 147 0.99 -2.37 -7.35
CA GLU A 147 1.01 -3.81 -7.60
C GLU A 147 2.38 -4.41 -7.28
N TYR A 148 2.39 -5.46 -6.48
CA TYR A 148 3.57 -6.26 -6.16
C TYR A 148 3.32 -7.72 -6.51
N GLN A 149 4.33 -8.39 -7.09
CA GLN A 149 4.21 -9.78 -7.53
C GLN A 149 5.42 -10.59 -7.07
N GLY A 150 5.20 -11.88 -6.83
CA GLY A 150 6.28 -12.83 -6.59
C GLY A 150 6.88 -12.77 -5.19
N LEU A 151 6.15 -12.31 -4.17
CA LEU A 151 6.64 -12.42 -2.80
C LEU A 151 6.75 -13.90 -2.42
N SER A 152 7.95 -14.37 -2.10
CA SER A 152 8.16 -15.78 -1.74
C SER A 152 7.41 -16.14 -0.46
N LEU A 153 6.63 -17.21 -0.50
CA LEU A 153 5.99 -17.85 0.65
C LEU A 153 6.69 -19.15 1.04
N ALA A 154 7.94 -19.34 0.61
CA ALA A 154 8.71 -20.53 0.95
C ALA A 154 8.78 -20.71 2.49
N GLY A 155 8.41 -21.91 2.94
CA GLY A 155 8.34 -22.24 4.37
C GLY A 155 6.92 -22.20 4.96
N LEU A 156 5.92 -21.75 4.20
CA LEU A 156 4.52 -21.91 4.57
C LEU A 156 3.93 -23.20 3.99
N ASP A 157 3.01 -23.82 4.73
CA ASP A 157 2.35 -25.05 4.33
C ASP A 157 1.22 -24.75 3.34
N ALA A 158 1.23 -25.44 2.20
CA ALA A 158 0.14 -25.36 1.24
C ALA A 158 -1.18 -25.88 1.85
N ASN A 159 -2.30 -25.31 1.40
CA ASN A 159 -3.66 -25.57 1.89
C ASN A 159 -3.88 -25.20 3.37
N SER A 160 -2.99 -24.40 3.97
CA SER A 160 -3.19 -23.82 5.29
C SER A 160 -3.57 -22.35 5.20
N TYR A 161 -4.30 -21.86 6.20
CA TYR A 161 -4.73 -20.46 6.29
C TYR A 161 -3.67 -19.61 7.01
N TYR A 162 -3.42 -18.44 6.45
CA TYR A 162 -2.53 -17.44 7.02
C TYR A 162 -3.16 -16.05 6.87
N THR A 163 -2.66 -15.12 7.67
CA THR A 163 -3.03 -13.70 7.58
C THR A 163 -1.81 -12.87 7.23
N ALA A 164 -1.91 -12.10 6.15
CA ALA A 164 -0.94 -11.10 5.76
C ALA A 164 -1.28 -9.75 6.41
N TYR A 165 -0.29 -9.09 6.99
CA TYR A 165 -0.37 -7.74 7.57
C TYR A 165 0.53 -6.82 6.76
N LEU A 166 -0.05 -5.77 6.19
CA LEU A 166 0.61 -4.81 5.33
C LEU A 166 0.61 -3.45 6.02
N LYS A 167 1.78 -2.84 6.23
CA LYS A 167 1.88 -1.48 6.80
C LYS A 167 2.84 -0.61 5.99
N GLY A 168 2.36 0.56 5.58
CA GLY A 168 3.14 1.59 4.90
C GLY A 168 3.46 2.77 5.83
N PRO A 169 4.33 3.70 5.39
CA PRO A 169 4.65 4.90 6.15
C PRO A 169 3.44 5.82 6.23
N ALA A 170 3.09 6.24 7.45
CA ALA A 170 1.91 7.01 7.79
C ALA A 170 0.56 6.28 7.58
N GLN A 171 0.58 4.96 7.40
CA GLN A 171 -0.64 4.15 7.37
C GLN A 171 -0.71 3.22 8.57
N ILE A 172 -1.91 2.97 9.07
CA ILE A 172 -2.13 1.86 9.99
C ILE A 172 -2.09 0.53 9.22
N ALA A 173 -1.72 -0.54 9.91
CA ALA A 173 -1.64 -1.88 9.32
C ALA A 173 -3.01 -2.37 8.84
N THR A 174 -3.07 -2.86 7.61
CA THR A 174 -4.22 -3.58 7.05
C THR A 174 -3.91 -5.08 7.05
N SER A 175 -4.92 -5.94 7.23
CA SER A 175 -4.72 -7.39 7.12
C SER A 175 -5.60 -8.02 6.06
N SER A 176 -5.16 -9.16 5.52
CA SER A 176 -5.91 -10.01 4.61
C SER A 176 -5.59 -11.47 4.88
N SER A 177 -6.61 -12.26 5.17
CA SER A 177 -6.47 -13.71 5.32
C SER A 177 -6.55 -14.40 3.96
N PHE A 178 -5.78 -15.46 3.79
CA PHE A 178 -5.75 -16.25 2.57
C PHE A 178 -5.34 -17.69 2.85
N MET A 179 -5.74 -18.59 1.97
CA MET A 179 -5.27 -19.97 1.97
C MET A 179 -4.08 -20.08 1.00
N VAL A 180 -2.96 -20.64 1.47
CA VAL A 180 -1.76 -20.80 0.64
C VAL A 180 -1.99 -21.85 -0.44
N LYS A 181 -2.06 -21.40 -1.69
CA LYS A 181 -2.03 -22.23 -2.90
C LYS A 181 -0.60 -22.62 -3.23
N PRO A 182 -0.37 -23.80 -3.85
CA PRO A 182 0.98 -24.30 -4.17
C PRO A 182 1.82 -23.40 -5.10
N THR A 183 1.20 -22.53 -5.90
CA THR A 183 1.90 -21.74 -6.94
C THR A 183 1.77 -20.24 -6.71
N VAL A 184 0.58 -19.68 -6.97
CA VAL A 184 0.33 -18.23 -6.91
C VAL A 184 -0.86 -17.96 -5.99
N ASN A 185 -0.65 -17.00 -5.10
CA ASN A 185 -1.61 -16.48 -4.15
C ASN A 185 -1.86 -15.02 -4.51
N ASP A 186 -3.11 -14.61 -4.65
CA ASP A 186 -3.45 -13.22 -4.95
C ASP A 186 -4.34 -12.68 -3.84
N LEU A 187 -3.82 -11.70 -3.09
CA LEU A 187 -4.57 -11.02 -2.02
C LEU A 187 -5.53 -9.97 -2.57
N SER A 188 -5.55 -9.74 -3.88
CA SER A 188 -6.34 -8.68 -4.51
C SER A 188 -7.44 -9.17 -5.43
N ILE A 189 -7.90 -10.41 -5.20
CA ILE A 189 -9.01 -11.00 -5.94
C ILE A 189 -10.30 -10.20 -5.82
N ASP A 190 -10.56 -9.61 -4.64
CA ASP A 190 -11.74 -8.79 -4.36
C ASP A 190 -11.45 -7.28 -4.49
N GLY A 191 -10.31 -6.92 -5.09
CA GLY A 191 -9.85 -5.55 -5.26
C GLY A 191 -8.59 -5.21 -4.45
N PRO A 192 -8.10 -3.97 -4.55
CA PRO A 192 -6.89 -3.57 -3.85
C PRO A 192 -7.09 -3.53 -2.33
N LEU A 193 -6.03 -3.88 -1.60
CA LEU A 193 -5.95 -3.72 -0.16
C LEU A 193 -5.86 -2.23 0.18
N ASN A 194 -6.88 -1.70 0.85
CA ASN A 194 -6.93 -0.29 1.23
C ASN A 194 -6.06 -0.07 2.46
N LEU A 195 -5.03 0.78 2.32
CA LEU A 195 -4.19 1.23 3.42
C LEU A 195 -4.72 2.57 3.91
N ILE A 196 -5.10 2.61 5.19
CA ILE A 196 -5.70 3.78 5.84
C ILE A 196 -4.60 4.69 6.33
N THR A 197 -4.66 5.96 5.95
CA THR A 197 -3.63 6.95 6.22
C THR A 197 -3.92 7.75 7.49
N GLY A 198 -2.88 8.25 8.16
CA GLY A 198 -3.01 9.18 9.28
C GLY A 198 -2.14 8.85 10.49
N ASP A 199 -1.40 7.75 10.49
CA ASP A 199 -0.55 7.26 11.58
C ASP A 199 0.89 7.81 11.43
N LEU A 200 1.06 9.11 11.62
CA LEU A 200 2.31 9.83 11.36
C LEU A 200 3.39 9.58 12.41
N ASN A 201 3.03 9.11 13.60
CA ASN A 201 3.98 8.72 14.63
C ASN A 201 4.32 7.21 14.62
N GLU A 202 3.73 6.45 13.70
CA GLU A 202 3.95 5.01 13.51
C GLU A 202 3.62 4.14 14.72
N ASP A 203 2.65 4.57 15.55
CA ASP A 203 2.15 3.82 16.71
C ASP A 203 0.96 2.90 16.36
N ASN A 204 0.61 2.81 15.08
CA ASN A 204 -0.49 2.02 14.54
C ASN A 204 -1.88 2.45 15.02
N VAL A 205 -2.02 3.69 15.50
CA VAL A 205 -3.27 4.32 15.94
C VAL A 205 -3.35 5.73 15.40
N VAL A 206 -4.40 6.05 14.65
CA VAL A 206 -4.62 7.44 14.23
C VAL A 206 -5.28 8.22 15.37
N ASN A 207 -4.61 9.22 15.93
CA ASN A 207 -5.12 10.04 17.02
C ASN A 207 -4.60 11.50 16.99
N GLU A 208 -4.82 12.27 18.08
CA GLU A 208 -4.40 13.68 18.18
C GLU A 208 -2.87 13.88 18.14
N ALA A 209 -2.09 12.85 18.48
CA ALA A 209 -0.64 12.89 18.34
C ALA A 209 -0.24 13.04 16.86
N ASP A 210 -0.88 12.30 15.95
CA ASP A 210 -0.65 12.42 14.52
C ASP A 210 -1.06 13.77 13.98
N LEU A 211 -2.20 14.29 14.45
CA LEU A 211 -2.64 15.62 14.07
C LEU A 211 -1.63 16.69 14.51
N THR A 212 -0.98 16.51 15.67
CA THR A 212 0.09 17.38 16.15
C THR A 212 1.32 17.30 15.25
N VAL A 213 1.70 16.09 14.81
CA VAL A 213 2.80 15.90 13.85
C VAL A 213 2.48 16.60 12.52
N ALA A 214 1.28 16.44 11.96
CA ALA A 214 0.87 17.08 10.72
C ALA A 214 0.84 18.62 10.82
N LYS A 215 0.34 19.16 11.94
CA LYS A 215 0.27 20.61 12.18
C LYS A 215 1.65 21.28 12.16
N ASN A 216 2.71 20.57 12.54
CA ASN A 216 4.08 21.09 12.46
C ASN A 216 4.55 21.32 11.02
N SER A 217 3.92 20.68 10.05
CA SER A 217 4.20 20.82 8.62
C SER A 217 3.15 21.62 7.85
N LEU A 218 2.11 22.14 8.52
CA LEU A 218 0.98 22.81 7.88
C LEU A 218 1.43 24.06 7.08
N GLY A 219 1.02 24.10 5.81
CA GLY A 219 1.37 25.15 4.86
C GLY A 219 2.80 25.07 4.33
N LEU A 220 3.55 24.03 4.68
CA LEU A 220 4.94 23.85 4.24
C LEU A 220 5.03 22.92 3.02
N SER A 221 6.13 23.06 2.29
CA SER A 221 6.42 22.37 1.04
C SER A 221 7.87 21.84 1.01
N PRO A 222 8.25 20.99 0.03
CA PRO A 222 9.63 20.54 -0.15
C PRO A 222 10.63 21.70 -0.10
N GLY A 223 11.73 21.50 0.64
CA GLY A 223 12.76 22.51 0.87
C GLY A 223 12.66 23.23 2.22
N ASN A 224 11.52 23.14 2.92
CA ASN A 224 11.43 23.58 4.31
C ASN A 224 11.89 22.45 5.26
N SER A 225 12.75 22.76 6.24
CA SER A 225 13.26 21.77 7.19
C SER A 225 12.20 21.18 8.12
N LYS A 226 11.04 21.84 8.26
CA LYS A 226 9.88 21.34 9.03
C LYS A 226 8.84 20.65 8.16
N TRP A 227 9.05 20.57 6.85
CA TRP A 227 8.15 19.83 5.97
C TRP A 227 8.32 18.32 6.19
N ASN A 228 7.21 17.64 6.42
CA ASN A 228 7.15 16.20 6.55
C ASN A 228 6.45 15.62 5.33
N ALA A 229 7.20 14.95 4.45
CA ALA A 229 6.67 14.32 3.23
C ALA A 229 5.62 13.25 3.53
N ASN A 230 5.66 12.63 4.72
CA ASN A 230 4.65 11.65 5.12
C ASN A 230 3.31 12.29 5.49
N ALA A 231 3.28 13.58 5.82
CA ALA A 231 2.06 14.32 6.12
C ALA A 231 1.38 14.91 4.86
N ASP A 232 2.03 14.83 3.70
CA ASP A 232 1.46 15.16 2.38
C ASP A 232 0.88 13.86 1.78
N PHE A 233 -0.40 13.63 2.06
CA PHE A 233 -1.05 12.36 1.74
C PHE A 233 -1.49 12.28 0.29
N ASN A 234 -1.75 13.42 -0.37
CA ASN A 234 -2.15 13.48 -1.78
C ASN A 234 -0.99 13.79 -2.74
N LEU A 235 0.24 13.98 -2.23
CA LEU A 235 1.44 14.29 -3.01
C LEU A 235 1.32 15.58 -3.84
N ASP A 236 0.59 16.57 -3.33
CA ASP A 236 0.50 17.88 -3.98
C ASP A 236 1.67 18.81 -3.61
N ASN A 237 2.60 18.32 -2.79
CA ASN A 237 3.77 19.01 -2.24
C ASN A 237 3.43 20.11 -1.21
N ILE A 238 2.21 20.15 -0.68
CA ILE A 238 1.79 21.12 0.33
C ILE A 238 0.90 20.45 1.38
N VAL A 239 1.41 20.33 2.60
CA VAL A 239 0.58 19.84 3.72
C VAL A 239 -0.48 20.88 4.04
N ASN A 240 -1.76 20.56 3.83
CA ASN A 240 -2.85 21.51 3.97
C ASN A 240 -4.10 20.89 4.66
N ASN A 241 -5.22 21.62 4.62
CA ASN A 241 -6.44 21.16 5.28
C ASN A 241 -7.00 19.86 4.71
N TYR A 242 -6.69 19.52 3.45
CA TYR A 242 -7.00 18.24 2.86
C TYR A 242 -6.33 17.11 3.63
N ASP A 243 -5.02 17.19 3.88
CA ASP A 243 -4.28 16.15 4.62
C ASP A 243 -4.77 16.01 6.05
N LEU A 244 -4.95 17.14 6.73
CA LEU A 244 -5.49 17.15 8.10
C LEU A 244 -6.91 16.56 8.15
N SER A 245 -7.71 16.67 7.09
CA SER A 245 -9.05 16.07 7.03
C SER A 245 -9.00 14.54 7.01
N LEU A 246 -7.97 13.94 6.40
CA LEU A 246 -7.78 12.49 6.36
C LEU A 246 -7.44 11.94 7.76
N ILE A 247 -6.58 12.64 8.53
CA ILE A 247 -6.30 12.28 9.92
C ILE A 247 -7.59 12.31 10.75
N ARG A 248 -8.36 13.41 10.66
CA ARG A 248 -9.62 13.55 11.40
C ARG A 248 -10.65 12.49 11.01
N LYS A 249 -10.74 12.15 9.72
CA LYS A 249 -11.61 11.09 9.20
C LYS A 249 -11.29 9.73 9.82
N ASN A 250 -10.01 9.48 10.12
CA ASN A 250 -9.52 8.20 10.61
C ASN A 250 -9.25 8.18 12.11
N ASN A 251 -9.55 9.27 12.83
CA ASN A 251 -9.30 9.39 14.26
C ASN A 251 -9.95 8.25 15.06
N GLY A 252 -9.15 7.64 15.94
CA GLY A 252 -9.53 6.48 16.77
C GLY A 252 -9.38 5.13 16.07
N LYS A 253 -9.00 5.07 14.78
CA LYS A 253 -8.73 3.78 14.12
C LYS A 253 -7.41 3.19 14.58
N ILE A 254 -7.43 1.87 14.78
CA ILE A 254 -6.27 1.06 15.18
C ILE A 254 -6.00 0.07 14.05
N GLY A 255 -4.73 -0.11 13.70
CA GLY A 255 -4.33 -1.07 12.69
C GLY A 255 -4.59 -2.52 13.09
N ALA A 256 -4.71 -3.40 12.10
CA ALA A 256 -5.05 -4.80 12.28
C ALA A 256 -4.08 -5.57 13.19
N SER A 257 -2.81 -5.15 13.25
CA SER A 257 -1.79 -5.73 14.14
C SER A 257 -1.80 -5.15 15.56
N GLY A 258 -2.76 -4.30 15.91
CA GLY A 258 -2.89 -3.66 17.23
C GLY A 258 -1.95 -2.49 17.46
N VAL A 259 -2.03 -1.86 18.64
CA VAL A 259 -1.24 -0.66 18.98
C VAL A 259 0.25 -0.97 19.08
N TRP A 260 1.10 -0.12 18.51
CA TRP A 260 2.55 -0.23 18.55
C TRP A 260 3.13 0.78 19.53
N TYR A 261 3.46 0.32 20.73
CA TYR A 261 4.15 1.17 21.69
C TYR A 261 5.65 1.17 21.39
N SER A 262 6.17 2.28 20.86
CA SER A 262 7.58 2.56 21.04
C SER A 262 7.78 3.00 22.50
N LYS A 263 8.32 2.11 23.35
CA LYS A 263 8.93 2.60 24.59
C LYS A 263 10.11 3.46 24.16
N PRO A 264 10.17 4.77 24.44
CA PRO A 264 11.43 5.48 24.28
C PRO A 264 12.44 4.74 25.16
N SER A 265 13.62 4.41 24.62
CA SER A 265 14.75 4.03 25.48
C SER A 265 14.96 5.20 26.43
N VAL A 266 14.48 5.06 27.66
CA VAL A 266 14.84 5.96 28.74
C VAL A 266 16.35 5.82 28.84
N ALA A 267 17.08 6.81 28.34
CA ALA A 267 18.47 6.96 28.69
C ALA A 267 18.49 7.26 30.18
N THR A 268 18.53 6.22 31.00
CA THR A 268 18.79 6.32 32.43
C THR A 268 20.18 6.91 32.56
N SER A 269 20.22 8.23 32.68
CA SER A 269 21.40 8.92 33.15
C SER A 269 21.61 8.47 34.59
N SER A 270 22.84 8.04 34.86
CA SER A 270 23.38 7.64 36.17
C SER A 270 23.05 6.23 36.65
N GLY A 271 24.12 5.51 36.96
CA GLY A 271 24.11 4.12 37.36
C GLY A 271 23.62 3.88 38.78
N GLY A 272 23.21 2.64 39.01
CA GLY A 272 22.85 2.10 40.31
C GLY A 272 22.33 0.68 40.12
N LEU A 273 23.17 -0.30 40.41
CA LEU A 273 22.76 -1.70 40.55
C LEU A 273 21.79 -1.80 41.74
N ASN A 274 20.54 -2.21 41.51
CA ASN A 274 19.86 -3.15 42.40
C ASN A 274 18.68 -3.86 41.71
N GLN A 275 18.57 -5.16 41.97
CA GLN A 275 17.64 -6.09 41.33
C GLN A 275 16.24 -6.12 41.98
N ASN A 276 15.31 -6.73 41.23
CA ASN A 276 13.98 -7.22 41.60
C ASN A 276 12.81 -6.23 41.66
N VAL A 277 12.09 -6.08 40.53
CA VAL A 277 10.62 -6.22 40.46
C VAL A 277 10.20 -6.73 39.07
N GLY A 278 9.63 -7.95 39.02
CA GLY A 278 8.61 -8.47 38.08
C GLY A 278 8.71 -8.25 36.57
N SER A 279 9.10 -9.30 35.84
CA SER A 279 8.74 -9.55 34.41
C SER A 279 7.32 -10.15 34.33
N PRO A 280 6.44 -9.77 33.37
CA PRO A 280 6.43 -10.29 31.98
C PRO A 280 6.13 -9.19 30.93
N GLY A 281 6.31 -9.32 29.61
CA GLY A 281 6.71 -10.41 28.72
C GLY A 281 7.01 -9.84 27.32
N ASP A 282 7.99 -10.46 26.68
CA ASP A 282 8.14 -10.80 25.26
C ASP A 282 7.88 -9.77 24.13
N GLY A 283 8.99 -9.34 23.51
CA GLY A 283 9.10 -9.33 22.04
C GLY A 283 9.06 -7.97 21.33
N TYR A 284 10.23 -7.35 21.18
CA TYR A 284 10.45 -6.18 20.32
C TYR A 284 10.69 -6.61 18.87
N TRP A 285 10.07 -5.90 17.92
CA TRP A 285 10.64 -5.73 16.57
C TRP A 285 10.50 -4.26 16.15
N LEU A 286 11.65 -3.62 15.99
CA LEU A 286 11.83 -2.24 15.56
C LEU A 286 12.38 -2.29 14.13
N TRP A 287 11.68 -1.71 13.17
CA TRP A 287 12.31 -1.29 11.92
C TRP A 287 12.27 0.24 11.82
N VAL A 288 13.46 0.86 11.89
CA VAL A 288 13.66 2.30 11.69
C VAL A 288 14.32 2.52 10.32
N PRO A 289 13.64 3.11 9.33
CA PRO A 289 14.35 3.85 8.30
C PRO A 289 14.75 5.22 8.83
N LYS A 290 16.06 5.48 8.92
CA LYS A 290 16.61 6.82 8.76
C LYS A 290 17.38 6.82 7.46
N PHE A 291 17.11 7.79 6.58
CA PHE A 291 18.10 8.68 5.94
C PHE A 291 17.37 9.90 5.40
#